data_AF-A0A943HFR2-F1
#
_entry.id   AF-A0A943HFR2-F1
#
_cell.length_a   1.000
_cell.length_b   1.000
_cell.length_c   1.000
_cell.angle_alpha   90.00
_cell.angle_beta   90.00
_cell.angle_gamma   90.00
#
_symmetry.space_group_name_H-M   'P 1'
#
loop_
_entity.id
_entity.type
_entity.pdbx_description
1 polymer ?
#
loop_
_entity_poly.entity_id
_entity_poly.type
_entity_poly.pdbx_seq_one_letter_code
_entity_poly.pdbx_strand_id
1 'polypeptide(L)' 'MKKKADYEVQLMALEKEFKRVGYTDKVIEEIKHIDGATEVEEFIANLEEELSSWSD' A
#
# COMPACT_ATOMS: atom_id res chain seq x y z
N MET A 1 -5.93 12.09 14.54
CA MET A 1 -5.40 10.70 14.49
C MET A 1 -6.45 9.83 13.83
N LYS A 2 -6.15 9.25 12.68
CA LYS A 2 -6.99 8.20 12.07
C LYS A 2 -7.05 7.02 13.04
N LYS A 3 -8.17 6.30 13.08
CA LYS A 3 -8.31 5.11 13.93
C LYS A 3 -7.65 3.93 13.21
N LYS A 4 -7.16 2.93 13.96
CA LYS A 4 -6.58 1.69 13.41
C LYS A 4 -7.46 1.04 12.34
N ALA A 5 -8.78 1.03 12.54
CA ALA A 5 -9.74 0.53 11.58
C ALA A 5 -9.76 1.30 10.24
N ASP A 6 -9.47 2.61 10.26
CA ASP A 6 -9.41 3.43 9.05
C ASP A 6 -8.17 3.08 8.21
N TYR A 7 -7.04 2.76 8.87
CA TYR A 7 -5.81 2.34 8.20
C TYR A 7 -5.95 0.95 7.57
N GLU A 8 -6.58 -0.01 8.25
CA GLU A 8 -6.84 -1.34 7.69
C GLU A 8 -7.73 -1.26 6.43
N VAL A 9 -8.76 -0.42 6.46
CA VAL A 9 -9.64 -0.19 5.28
C VAL A 9 -8.87 0.46 4.13
N GLN A 10 -8.04 1.47 4.41
CA GLN A 10 -7.23 2.14 3.40
C GLN A 10 -6.22 1.19 2.76
N LEU A 11 -5.51 0.39 3.57
CA LEU A 11 -4.55 -0.59 3.08
C LEU A 11 -5.23 -1.63 2.17
N MET A 12 -6.36 -2.19 2.59
CA MET A 12 -7.13 -3.13 1.76
C MET A 12 -7.58 -2.52 0.43
N ALA A 13 -7.97 -1.24 0.42
CA ALA A 13 -8.36 -0.54 -0.80
C ALA A 13 -7.16 -0.38 -1.76
N LEU A 14 -5.99 0.00 -1.24
CA LEU A 14 -4.76 0.11 -2.03
C LEU A 14 -4.36 -1.25 -2.60
N GLU A 15 -4.26 -2.30 -1.78
CA GLU A 15 -3.90 -3.64 -2.26
C GLU A 15 -4.85 -4.14 -3.37
N LYS A 16 -6.14 -3.80 -3.29
CA LYS A 16 -7.12 -4.13 -4.32
C LYS A 16 -6.86 -3.40 -5.64
N GLU A 17 -6.48 -2.13 -5.61
CA GLU A 17 -6.12 -1.38 -6.82
C GLU A 17 -4.87 -1.95 -7.49
N PHE A 18 -3.86 -2.33 -6.71
CA PHE A 18 -2.66 -3.01 -7.22
C PHE A 18 -2.99 -4.35 -7.89
N LYS A 19 -3.83 -5.17 -7.24
CA LYS A 19 -4.31 -6.42 -7.83
C LYS A 19 -5.10 -6.20 -9.12
N ARG A 20 -5.90 -5.13 -9.20
CA ARG A 20 -6.70 -4.78 -10.38
C ARG A 20 -5.83 -4.53 -11.62
N VAL A 21 -4.63 -3.97 -11.43
CA VAL A 21 -3.69 -3.70 -12.54
C VAL A 21 -2.64 -4.79 -12.75
N GLY A 22 -2.73 -5.90 -12.00
CA GLY A 22 -1.96 -7.12 -12.24
C GLY A 22 -0.79 -7.37 -11.29
N TYR A 23 -0.63 -6.58 -10.23
CA TYR A 23 0.40 -6.86 -9.22
C TYR A 23 0.03 -8.11 -8.41
N THR A 24 1.04 -8.90 -8.11
CA THR A 24 0.90 -10.08 -7.26
C THR A 24 1.01 -9.71 -5.79
N ASP A 25 0.47 -10.55 -4.90
CA ASP A 25 0.61 -10.38 -3.45
C ASP A 25 2.08 -10.20 -3.02
N LYS A 26 3.01 -10.93 -3.66
CA LYS A 26 4.45 -10.83 -3.36
C LYS A 26 5.01 -9.45 -3.67
N VAL A 27 4.66 -8.87 -4.82
CA VAL A 27 5.15 -7.54 -5.21
C VAL A 27 4.54 -6.46 -4.32
N ILE A 28 3.25 -6.57 -4.00
CA ILE A 28 2.59 -5.67 -3.04
C ILE A 28 3.28 -5.74 -1.68
N GLU A 29 3.64 -6.94 -1.21
CA GLU A 29 4.37 -7.13 0.04
C GLU A 29 5.76 -6.48 0.02
N GLU A 30 6.47 -6.61 -1.10
CA GLU A 30 7.78 -5.97 -1.31
C GLU A 30 7.67 -4.44 -1.25
N ILE A 31 6.67 -3.85 -1.90
CA ILE A 31 6.43 -2.40 -1.87
C ILE A 31 6.14 -1.91 -0.45
N LYS A 32 5.26 -2.63 0.29
CA LYS A 32 4.92 -2.26 1.67
C LYS A 32 6.18 -2.17 2.55
N HIS A 33 7.17 -3.03 2.35
CA HIS A 33 8.37 -3.12 3.18
C HIS A 33 9.59 -2.34 2.64
N ILE A 34 9.40 -1.49 1.62
CA ILE A 34 10.45 -0.57 1.17
C ILE A 34 10.95 0.26 2.36
N ASP A 35 12.25 0.56 2.35
CA ASP A 35 12.98 1.26 3.41
C ASP A 35 12.86 0.65 4.81
N GLY A 36 12.47 -0.64 4.88
CA GLY A 36 12.36 -1.37 6.14
C GLY A 36 11.13 -0.97 6.96
N ALA A 37 10.08 -0.45 6.32
CA ALA A 37 8.81 -0.15 6.95
C ALA A 37 8.27 -1.34 7.77
N THR A 38 7.66 -1.04 8.90
CA THR A 38 7.09 -2.04 9.83
C THR A 38 5.69 -1.68 10.33
N GLU A 39 5.25 -0.44 10.15
CA GLU A 39 3.93 0.03 10.59
C GLU A 39 2.95 0.18 9.42
N VAL A 40 1.65 0.03 9.72
CA VAL A 40 0.58 0.06 8.70
C VAL A 40 0.53 1.41 7.97
N GLU A 41 0.79 2.50 8.68
CA GLU A 41 0.88 3.84 8.12
C GLU A 41 2.01 3.96 7.08
N GLU A 42 3.15 3.32 7.34
CA GLU A 42 4.29 3.31 6.42
C GLU A 42 3.99 2.45 5.19
N PHE A 43 3.32 1.30 5.37
CA PHE A 43 2.86 0.46 4.27
C PHE A 43 1.92 1.21 3.32
N ILE A 44 1.01 1.99 3.89
CA ILE A 44 0.08 2.84 3.13
C ILE A 44 0.86 3.91 2.36
N ALA A 45 1.79 4.60 3.01
CA ALA A 45 2.59 5.64 2.37
C ALA A 45 3.38 5.09 1.16
N ASN A 46 4.01 3.92 1.32
CA ASN A 46 4.76 3.27 0.25
C ASN A 46 3.87 2.88 -0.93
N LEU A 47 2.67 2.34 -0.67
CA LEU A 47 1.71 2.00 -1.74
C LEU A 47 1.11 3.23 -2.41
N GLU A 48 0.86 4.32 -1.68
CA GLU A 48 0.39 5.59 -2.24
C GLU A 48 1.45 6.26 -3.13
N GLU A 49 2.72 6.21 -2.71
CA GLU A 49 3.85 6.71 -3.51
C GLU A 49 3.97 5.92 -4.82
N GLU A 50 3.99 4.59 -4.74
CA GLU A 50 4.04 3.73 -5.93
C GLU A 50 2.83 3.98 -6.85
N LEU A 51 1.61 4.08 -6.29
CA LEU A 51 0.40 4.40 -7.05
C LEU A 51 0.49 5.77 -7.75
N SER A 52 1.10 6.77 -7.10
CA SER A 52 1.25 8.11 -7.69
C SER A 52 2.15 8.11 -8.94
N SER A 53 3.11 7.18 -9.00
CA SER A 53 4.00 7.01 -10.16
C SER A 53 3.29 6.42 -11.40
N TRP A 54 2.11 5.81 -11.24
CA TRP A 54 1.36 5.24 -12.36
C TRP A 54 0.60 6.28 -13.18
N SER A 55 0.44 7.50 -12.64
CA SER A 55 -0.29 8.59 -13.29
C SER A 55 0.60 9.58 -14.06
N ASP A 56 1.91 9.31 -14.14
CA ASP A 56 2.87 9.99 -15.03
C ASP A 56 3.03 9.25 -16.37
#